data_AF-A0A497BMG9-F1
#
_entry.id   AF-A0A497BMG9-F1
#
_cell.length_a   1.000
_cell.length_b   1.000
_cell.length_c   1.000
_cell.angle_alpha   90.00
_cell.angle_beta   90.00
_cell.angle_gamma   90.00
#
_symmetry.space_group_name_H-M   'P 1'
#
loop_
_entity.id
_entity.type
_entity.pdbx_description
1 polymer ?
#
loop_
_entity_poly.entity_id
_entity_poly.type
_entity_poly.pdbx_seq_one_letter_code
_entity_poly.pdbx_strand_id
1 'polypeptide(L)' 'CTCGHRATLEIVTPKPIRPRAEEVRANPRSRSARLRIARRLGGTSA' A
#
# COMPACT_ATOMS: atom_id res chain seq x y z
N CYS A 1 -17.37 -2.98 17.04
CA CYS A 1 -17.83 -4.12 16.23
C CYS A 1 -17.72 -5.38 17.07
N THR A 2 -18.78 -6.19 17.17
CA THR A 2 -18.76 -7.54 17.78
C THR A 2 -18.63 -8.64 16.72
N CYS A 3 -18.28 -8.26 15.49
CA CYS A 3 -18.40 -9.06 14.27
C CYS A 3 -17.29 -10.09 14.03
N GLY A 4 -16.29 -10.23 14.91
CA GLY A 4 -15.21 -11.22 14.76
C GLY A 4 -14.32 -11.04 13.52
N HIS A 5 -14.29 -9.85 12.93
CA HIS A 5 -13.51 -9.58 11.71
C HIS A 5 -12.01 -9.79 11.97
N ARG A 6 -11.39 -10.69 11.19
CA ARG A 6 -9.95 -10.96 11.22
C ARG A 6 -9.28 -10.26 10.05
N ALA A 7 -8.08 -9.73 10.29
CA ALA A 7 -7.29 -9.08 9.25
C ALA A 7 -6.99 -10.08 8.12
N THR A 8 -7.41 -9.73 6.90
CA THR A 8 -7.16 -10.52 5.68
C THR A 8 -6.01 -9.95 4.85
N LEU A 9 -5.46 -8.82 5.29
CA LEU A 9 -4.37 -8.11 4.64
C LEU A 9 -3.31 -7.75 5.68
N GLU A 10 -2.06 -7.86 5.28
CA GLU A 10 -0.90 -7.35 6.01
C GLU A 10 -0.37 -6.12 5.31
N ILE A 11 -0.15 -5.06 6.08
CA ILE A 11 0.36 -3.79 5.54
C ILE A 11 1.87 -3.94 5.33
N VAL A 12 2.29 -3.87 4.06
CA VAL A 12 3.72 -3.90 3.71
C VAL A 12 4.35 -2.52 3.90
N THR A 13 3.62 -1.46 3.52
CA THR A 13 4.08 -0.08 3.65
C THR A 13 3.20 0.69 4.62
N PRO A 14 3.60 0.89 5.89
CA PRO A 14 2.78 1.61 6.87
C PRO A 14 2.61 3.09 6.52
N LYS A 15 3.61 3.70 5.87
CA LYS A 15 3.53 5.06 5.31
C LYS A 15 3.47 4.96 3.77
N PRO A 16 2.71 5.84 3.09
CA PRO A 16 2.68 5.85 1.63
C PRO A 16 4.05 6.18 1.04
N ILE A 17 4.45 5.44 0.01
CA ILE A 17 5.66 5.76 -0.76
C ILE A 17 5.37 6.96 -1.66
N ARG A 18 6.29 7.94 -1.64
CA ARG A 18 6.24 9.15 -2.46
C ARG A 18 7.14 9.01 -3.69
N PRO A 19 6.81 9.69 -4.80
CA PRO A 19 7.71 9.76 -5.95
C PRO A 19 9.02 10.46 -5.56
N ARG A 20 10.11 10.11 -6.25
CA ARG A 20 11.40 10.79 -6.09
C ARG A 20 11.37 12.15 -6.80
N ALA A 21 12.28 13.04 -6.43
CA ALA A 21 12.39 14.36 -7.06
C ALA A 21 12.64 14.27 -8.58
N GLU A 22 13.44 13.30 -9.03
CA GLU A 22 13.69 13.03 -10.45
C GLU A 22 12.41 12.68 -11.21
N GLU A 23 11.59 11.81 -10.63
CA GLU A 23 10.32 11.40 -11.24
C GLU A 23 9.34 12.57 -11.32
N VAL A 24 9.29 13.43 -10.29
CA VAL A 24 8.45 14.64 -10.32
C VAL A 24 8.93 15.64 -11.38
N ARG A 25 10.25 15.76 -11.60
CA ARG A 25 10.79 16.62 -12.67
C ARG A 25 10.45 16.09 -14.06
N ALA A 26 10.60 14.78 -14.28
CA ALA A 26 10.28 14.14 -15.55
C ALA A 26 8.78 14.04 -15.81
N ASN A 27 7.98 13.91 -14.73
CA ASN A 27 6.53 13.78 -14.78
C ASN A 27 5.88 14.58 -13.65
N PRO A 28 5.59 15.89 -13.86
CA PRO A 28 5.01 16.75 -12.83
C PRO A 28 3.69 16.24 -12.23
N ARG A 29 2.91 15.47 -13.01
CA ARG A 29 1.64 14.86 -12.54
C ARG A 29 1.86 13.81 -11.45
N SER A 30 3.07 13.25 -11.30
CA SER A 30 3.39 12.30 -10.24
C SER A 30 3.46 12.96 -8.86
N ARG A 31 3.60 14.30 -8.74
CA ARG A 31 3.83 15.00 -7.46
C ARG A 31 2.87 14.62 -6.32
N SER A 32 1.62 14.31 -6.65
CA SER A 32 0.57 13.95 -5.68
C SER A 32 0.43 12.44 -5.45
N ALA A 33 1.15 11.60 -6.19
CA ALA A 33 1.05 10.14 -6.10
C ALA A 33 1.43 9.63 -4.70
N ARG A 34 0.69 8.61 -4.24
CA ARG A 34 0.87 7.95 -2.94
C ARG A 34 0.69 6.44 -3.13
N LEU A 35 1.78 5.70 -3.23
CA LEU A 35 1.73 4.24 -3.37
C LEU A 35 1.53 3.60 -1.99
N ARG A 36 0.58 2.67 -1.88
CA ARG A 36 0.32 1.86 -0.68
C ARG A 36 0.28 0.39 -1.08
N ILE A 37 0.96 -0.45 -0.33
CA ILE A 37 1.10 -1.88 -0.63
C ILE A 37 0.60 -2.68 0.57
N ALA A 38 -0.23 -3.68 0.29
CA ALA A 38 -0.65 -4.68 1.26
C ALA A 38 -0.52 -6.07 0.64
N ARG A 39 -0.17 -7.05 1.45
CA ARG A 39 -0.14 -8.47 1.10
C ARG A 39 -1.43 -9.12 1.57
N ARG A 40 -2.03 -9.99 0.77
CA ARG A 40 -3.14 -10.81 1.23
C ARG A 40 -2.64 -11.90 2.17
N LEU A 41 -3.22 -11.96 3.37
CA LEU A 41 -3.09 -13.07 4.28
C LEU A 41 -4.03 -14.18 3.77
N GLY A 42 -3.61 -14.84 2.70
CA GLY A 42 -4.36 -15.93 2.10
C GLY A 42 -4.24 -17.20 2.92
N GLY A 43 -5.38 -17.87 3.14
CA GLY A 43 -5.45 -19.22 3.66
C GLY A 43 -4.46 -20.14 2.97
N THR A 44 -3.52 -20.65 3.77
CA THR A 44 -2.77 -21.86 3.44
C THR A 44 -3.64 -23.01 3.93
N SER A 45 -4.53 -23.47 3.07
CA SER A 45 -4.93 -24.89 3.06
C SER A 45 -4.18 -25.50 1.88
N ALA A 46 -2.94 -25.89 2.15
CA ALA A 46 -2.20 -26.90 1.41
C ALA A 46 -1.41 -27.69 2.45
#